data_AF-A0A537R7S4-F1
#
_entry.id   AF-A0A537R7S4-F1
#
_cell.length_a   1.000
_cell.length_b   1.000
_cell.length_c   1.000
_cell.angle_alpha   90.00
_cell.angle_beta   90.00
_cell.angle_gamma   90.00
#
_symmetry.space_group_name_H-M   'P 1'
#
loop_
_entity.id
_entity.type
_entity.pdbx_description
1 polymer ?
#
loop_
_entity_poly.entity_id
_entity_poly.type
_entity_poly.pdbx_seq_one_letter_code
_entity_poly.pdbx_strand_id
1 'polypeptide(L)'
;MVATSRAAARDGGGDGAGVLAPERRPRYLPAHQPACSEPYRPRGASLQVWFDPLPLPLAKQPPAGVAAGAAAAGVVAAFRRFAMTGRPDWRPPGRPRRLHSGFRSLHLPWERWADRRKNAASGRSSSGDIISCDGTTTCGVSRCQLARSESELVMQGRALNCSVIAPSVIGGAMLPHAPQFFTMPETEDRDTVERVRGIAAEIGDRLKALKPDLWIIFSNDHAEQFFHQAAPPFTIHVGDAAEGAFAGRNFRWKVPSEIGLELVRQLYRQGFDPAFTSVAKIDYAMGIPLTHLGVEDPVLPIYVNAYLPPQPAMERCYAFGQAVARIVSAMGLRTAVVASGGMSHFPGTERYPHPELAWDEAVMAQLRTGNLKSLIGWDEAALDEAGNVELRCWAAAAGAFGERRPDVAALEPSWHHNYASLGFFTPPPEAPDPHYPAIKPDLVELTTALHGLAHDEDRRAEYLADAGTYAGHFRLTPRQRAALLGLDTQALVKMGVHPLVAFLANMQVERQRRS
;
A
#
# COMPACT_ATOMS: atom_id res chain seq x y z
N MET A 1 -28.30 7.82 -65.57
CA MET A 1 -27.93 7.53 -66.97
C MET A 1 -27.17 6.20 -66.95
N VAL A 2 -27.82 5.14 -67.40
CA VAL A 2 -27.30 3.76 -67.50
C VAL A 2 -26.44 3.66 -68.76
N ALA A 3 -25.27 2.99 -68.70
CA ALA A 3 -24.71 2.24 -69.83
C ALA A 3 -23.45 1.43 -69.44
N THR A 4 -23.68 0.17 -69.06
CA THR A 4 -23.21 -1.05 -69.76
C THR A 4 -21.74 -1.26 -70.18
N SER A 5 -21.14 -2.28 -69.56
CA SER A 5 -20.65 -3.56 -70.13
C SER A 5 -19.50 -3.57 -71.16
N ARG A 6 -18.53 -4.46 -70.92
CA ARG A 6 -18.39 -5.70 -71.70
C ARG A 6 -17.57 -6.78 -70.99
N ALA A 7 -18.07 -7.99 -71.09
CA ALA A 7 -17.53 -9.25 -70.62
C ALA A 7 -16.74 -9.97 -71.73
N ALA A 8 -15.86 -10.88 -71.34
CA ALA A 8 -15.60 -12.20 -71.96
C ALA A 8 -14.63 -12.95 -71.03
N ALA A 9 -15.03 -13.97 -70.26
CA ALA A 9 -15.48 -15.32 -70.63
C ALA A 9 -14.32 -16.34 -70.74
N ARG A 10 -14.27 -17.18 -69.70
CA ARG A 10 -14.51 -18.64 -69.73
C ARG A 10 -13.37 -19.65 -69.97
N ASP A 11 -13.36 -20.57 -68.99
CA ASP A 11 -13.41 -22.05 -69.08
C ASP A 11 -12.13 -22.86 -68.94
N GLY A 12 -12.23 -23.89 -68.08
CA GLY A 12 -11.43 -25.10 -68.15
C GLY A 12 -11.11 -25.74 -66.79
N GLY A 13 -12.10 -26.37 -66.14
CA GLY A 13 -11.89 -27.22 -64.96
C GLY A 13 -11.39 -28.63 -65.30
N GLY A 14 -11.02 -29.40 -64.26
CA GLY A 14 -10.80 -30.84 -64.37
C GLY A 14 -10.01 -31.43 -63.20
N ASP A 15 -10.71 -32.11 -62.29
CA ASP A 15 -10.21 -32.92 -61.17
C ASP A 15 -9.37 -34.14 -61.59
N GLY A 16 -8.50 -34.62 -60.69
CA GLY A 16 -7.87 -35.94 -60.78
C GLY A 16 -6.89 -36.23 -59.64
N ALA A 17 -7.29 -37.13 -58.73
CA ALA A 17 -6.52 -37.62 -57.59
C ALA A 17 -5.40 -38.62 -57.98
N GLY A 18 -4.29 -38.68 -57.21
CA GLY A 18 -3.25 -39.73 -57.37
C GLY A 18 -1.94 -39.56 -56.58
N VAL A 19 -1.98 -39.77 -55.26
CA VAL A 19 -1.07 -40.56 -54.38
C VAL A 19 0.44 -40.78 -54.73
N LEU A 20 1.30 -40.30 -53.79
CA LEU A 20 2.62 -40.77 -53.25
C LEU A 20 3.95 -40.75 -54.06
N ALA A 21 4.94 -39.97 -53.58
CA ALA A 21 6.21 -40.43 -52.94
C ALA A 21 7.11 -39.23 -52.51
N PRO A 22 8.02 -39.38 -51.51
CA PRO A 22 8.42 -38.28 -50.62
C PRO A 22 9.75 -37.60 -50.96
N GLU A 23 9.80 -36.27 -50.81
CA GLU A 23 11.04 -35.49 -50.86
C GLU A 23 11.83 -35.54 -49.55
N ARG A 24 13.15 -35.66 -49.72
CA ARG A 24 14.16 -35.89 -48.69
C ARG A 24 14.40 -34.63 -47.84
N ARG A 25 14.25 -34.76 -46.51
CA ARG A 25 14.76 -33.77 -45.53
C ARG A 25 16.28 -33.88 -45.39
N PRO A 26 17.05 -32.78 -45.36
CA PRO A 26 18.46 -32.81 -45.02
C PRO A 26 18.66 -33.05 -43.51
N ARG A 27 19.47 -34.06 -43.18
CA ARG A 27 19.98 -34.34 -41.83
C ARG A 27 21.11 -33.35 -41.52
N TYR A 28 20.96 -32.57 -40.45
CA TYR A 28 22.08 -31.90 -39.80
C TYR A 28 22.68 -32.83 -38.75
N LEU A 29 23.96 -33.16 -38.94
CA LEU A 29 24.83 -33.77 -37.92
C LEU A 29 25.40 -32.67 -37.00
N PRO A 30 25.55 -32.89 -35.69
CA PRO A 30 26.15 -31.92 -34.80
C PRO A 30 27.69 -32.02 -34.85
N ALA A 31 28.35 -30.87 -34.94
CA ALA A 31 29.80 -30.75 -34.85
C ALA A 31 30.26 -30.63 -33.39
N HIS A 32 31.36 -31.33 -33.09
CA HIS A 32 32.09 -31.40 -31.82
C HIS A 32 32.65 -30.07 -31.30
N GLN A 33 32.69 -29.91 -29.96
CA GLN A 33 33.87 -29.64 -29.10
C GLN A 33 33.43 -29.04 -27.73
N PRO A 34 34.25 -29.04 -26.67
CA PRO A 34 34.99 -30.13 -26.04
C PRO A 34 34.66 -30.27 -24.52
N ALA A 35 35.03 -31.41 -23.94
CA ALA A 35 34.96 -31.65 -22.49
C ALA A 35 36.15 -30.97 -21.77
N CYS A 36 35.86 -30.30 -20.63
CA CYS A 36 36.62 -30.33 -19.35
C CYS A 36 36.37 -29.07 -18.51
N SER A 37 35.53 -29.18 -17.48
CA SER A 37 35.84 -28.75 -16.11
C SER A 37 34.75 -29.27 -15.16
N GLU A 38 35.16 -30.02 -14.15
CA GLU A 38 34.34 -30.77 -13.19
C GLU A 38 33.31 -29.91 -12.43
N PRO A 39 32.15 -30.48 -12.03
CA PRO A 39 31.29 -29.85 -11.04
C PRO A 39 31.86 -30.01 -9.62
N TYR A 40 31.99 -28.88 -8.93
CA TYR A 40 32.24 -28.78 -7.50
C TYR A 40 31.25 -29.65 -6.70
N ARG A 41 31.78 -30.71 -6.05
CA ARG A 41 31.05 -31.52 -5.05
C ARG A 41 31.15 -30.83 -3.68
N PRO A 42 30.04 -30.40 -3.05
CA PRO A 42 30.09 -30.09 -1.62
C PRO A 42 30.29 -31.39 -0.84
N ARG A 43 31.36 -31.44 -0.04
CA ARG A 43 31.55 -32.48 0.98
C ARG A 43 30.39 -32.40 1.98
N GLY A 44 29.80 -33.55 2.28
CA GLY A 44 28.71 -33.68 3.23
C GLY A 44 29.08 -33.13 4.61
N ALA A 45 28.26 -32.21 5.10
CA ALA A 45 28.03 -32.01 6.51
C ALA A 45 26.54 -32.29 6.73
N SER A 46 26.22 -33.51 7.13
CA SER A 46 24.90 -33.87 7.61
C SER A 46 24.66 -33.17 8.95
N LEU A 47 23.93 -32.05 8.94
CA LEU A 47 23.31 -31.53 10.15
C LEU A 47 22.04 -32.37 10.39
N GLN A 48 22.19 -33.50 11.10
CA GLN A 48 21.06 -34.17 11.73
C GLN A 48 20.58 -33.28 12.87
N VAL A 49 19.51 -32.51 12.65
CA VAL A 49 18.75 -31.92 13.73
C VAL A 49 17.80 -33.00 14.24
N TRP A 50 18.11 -33.53 15.42
CA TRP A 50 17.22 -34.38 16.18
C TRP A 50 16.02 -33.56 16.66
N PHE A 51 14.83 -33.88 16.17
CA PHE A 51 13.59 -33.57 16.88
C PHE A 51 13.17 -34.84 17.61
N ASP A 52 13.38 -34.89 18.92
CA ASP A 52 12.69 -35.84 19.78
C ASP A 52 11.18 -35.50 19.79
N PRO A 53 10.28 -36.45 19.49
CA PRO A 53 8.85 -36.25 19.68
C PRO A 53 8.50 -36.43 21.16
N LEU A 54 8.09 -35.36 21.84
CA LEU A 54 7.38 -35.46 23.12
C LEU A 54 5.96 -36.01 22.88
N PRO A 55 5.47 -36.97 23.68
CA PRO A 55 4.20 -37.64 23.44
C PRO A 55 3.01 -36.76 23.86
N LEU A 56 2.03 -36.61 22.97
CA LEU A 56 0.70 -36.09 23.31
C LEU A 56 -0.10 -37.16 24.09
N PRO A 57 -0.83 -36.79 25.16
CA PRO A 57 -1.70 -37.74 25.85
C PRO A 57 -2.96 -38.03 25.02
N LEU A 58 -3.18 -39.32 24.74
CA LEU A 58 -4.41 -39.87 24.17
C LEU A 58 -5.62 -39.52 25.05
N ALA A 59 -6.50 -38.66 24.54
CA ALA A 59 -7.84 -38.49 25.08
C ALA A 59 -8.70 -39.71 24.70
N LYS A 60 -9.18 -40.43 25.71
CA LYS A 60 -10.12 -41.56 25.57
C LYS A 60 -11.45 -41.06 25.00
N GLN A 61 -11.96 -41.76 23.98
CA GLN A 61 -13.35 -41.63 23.52
C GLN A 61 -14.33 -42.00 24.64
N PRO A 62 -15.43 -41.25 24.85
CA PRO A 62 -16.54 -41.74 25.65
C PRO A 62 -17.45 -42.68 24.82
N PRO A 63 -18.08 -43.70 25.45
CA PRO A 63 -18.93 -44.66 24.76
C PRO A 63 -20.29 -44.06 24.39
N ALA A 64 -20.89 -44.65 23.35
CA ALA A 64 -22.21 -44.31 22.85
C ALA A 64 -23.35 -44.78 23.78
N GLY A 65 -24.40 -43.95 23.86
CA GLY A 65 -25.72 -44.31 24.36
C GLY A 65 -26.10 -43.65 25.69
N VAL A 66 -26.97 -42.62 25.63
CA VAL A 66 -28.24 -42.49 26.38
C VAL A 66 -28.80 -41.05 26.18
N ALA A 67 -29.98 -41.02 25.55
CA ALA A 67 -31.13 -40.11 25.61
C ALA A 67 -31.01 -38.61 25.97
N ALA A 68 -31.76 -37.84 25.18
CA ALA A 68 -32.07 -36.41 25.28
C ALA A 68 -32.84 -36.01 26.56
N GLY A 69 -32.60 -34.79 27.06
CA GLY A 69 -33.46 -34.14 28.04
C GLY A 69 -32.87 -32.87 28.70
N ALA A 70 -33.41 -31.71 28.34
CA ALA A 70 -33.43 -30.44 29.10
C ALA A 70 -32.10 -29.67 29.36
N ALA A 71 -31.76 -28.74 28.46
CA ALA A 71 -31.06 -27.49 28.81
C ALA A 71 -31.20 -26.41 27.72
N ALA A 72 -32.43 -26.16 27.25
CA ALA A 72 -32.74 -25.05 26.34
C ALA A 72 -33.84 -24.18 26.96
N ALA A 73 -33.50 -23.45 28.04
CA ALA A 73 -34.38 -22.43 28.62
C ALA A 73 -33.65 -21.28 29.35
N GLY A 74 -32.32 -21.24 29.34
CA GLY A 74 -31.54 -20.28 30.15
C GLY A 74 -31.00 -19.04 29.42
N VAL A 75 -30.85 -19.07 28.09
CA VAL A 75 -30.03 -18.06 27.39
C VAL A 75 -30.84 -17.07 26.54
N VAL A 76 -32.12 -17.35 26.25
CA VAL A 76 -32.99 -16.45 25.46
C VAL A 76 -33.68 -15.35 26.30
N ALA A 77 -33.63 -15.44 27.64
CA ALA A 77 -34.24 -14.42 28.52
C ALA A 77 -33.31 -13.24 28.88
N ALA A 78 -32.00 -13.36 28.71
CA ALA A 78 -31.03 -12.34 29.14
C ALA A 78 -30.79 -11.23 28.09
N PHE A 79 -31.06 -11.50 26.81
CA PHE A 79 -30.81 -10.52 25.73
C PHE A 79 -31.99 -9.58 25.43
N ARG A 80 -33.20 -9.86 25.94
CA ARG A 80 -34.38 -9.00 25.70
C ARG A 80 -34.58 -7.86 26.72
N ARG A 81 -33.73 -7.74 27.75
CA ARG A 81 -33.87 -6.70 28.80
C ARG A 81 -32.77 -5.63 28.77
N PHE A 82 -31.77 -5.75 27.91
CA PHE A 82 -30.65 -4.79 27.80
C PHE A 82 -30.94 -3.59 26.87
N ALA A 83 -32.05 -3.62 26.13
CA ALA A 83 -32.35 -2.63 25.08
C ALA A 83 -33.33 -1.50 25.47
N MET A 84 -33.69 -1.30 26.75
CA MET A 84 -34.75 -0.31 27.09
C MET A 84 -34.48 0.70 28.22
N THR A 85 -33.35 0.72 28.91
CA THR A 85 -33.12 1.74 29.96
C THR A 85 -31.66 2.18 30.02
N GLY A 86 -31.34 3.25 29.28
CA GLY A 86 -30.01 3.86 29.32
C GLY A 86 -29.71 4.51 30.67
N ARG A 87 -28.67 4.02 31.35
CA ARG A 87 -27.66 4.71 32.21
C ARG A 87 -26.94 3.66 33.08
N PRO A 88 -25.60 3.63 33.17
CA PRO A 88 -24.91 2.82 34.16
C PRO A 88 -24.67 3.62 35.45
N ASP A 89 -25.10 3.05 36.58
CA ASP A 89 -24.68 3.47 37.92
C ASP A 89 -23.52 2.56 38.35
N TRP A 90 -22.31 3.10 38.41
CA TRP A 90 -21.08 2.36 38.71
C TRP A 90 -20.52 2.79 40.06
N ARG A 91 -20.35 1.82 40.99
CA ARG A 91 -19.57 2.00 42.22
C ARG A 91 -18.29 1.15 42.15
N PRO A 92 -17.11 1.67 42.56
CA PRO A 92 -15.86 0.92 42.50
C PRO A 92 -15.76 -0.18 43.58
N PRO A 93 -15.16 -1.34 43.28
CA PRO A 93 -14.76 -2.30 44.29
C PRO A 93 -13.47 -1.87 45.01
N GLY A 94 -13.39 -2.22 46.29
CA GLY A 94 -12.32 -1.85 47.23
C GLY A 94 -10.93 -2.41 46.92
N ARG A 95 -9.92 -1.80 47.56
CA ARG A 95 -8.48 -2.04 47.40
C ARG A 95 -8.08 -3.53 47.56
N PRO A 96 -7.15 -4.06 46.74
CA PRO A 96 -6.57 -5.38 47.01
C PRO A 96 -5.42 -5.32 48.02
N ARG A 97 -5.36 -6.35 48.88
CA ARG A 97 -4.25 -6.66 49.80
C ARG A 97 -3.04 -7.20 49.02
N ARG A 98 -1.84 -6.86 49.52
CA ARG A 98 -0.54 -7.39 49.07
C ARG A 98 -0.44 -8.89 49.34
N LEU A 99 0.06 -9.64 48.36
CA LEU A 99 0.65 -10.96 48.55
C LEU A 99 1.94 -11.07 47.73
N HIS A 100 2.89 -11.81 48.31
CA HIS A 100 4.32 -11.78 48.04
C HIS A 100 4.77 -12.50 46.75
N SER A 101 5.92 -12.02 46.30
CA SER A 101 6.82 -12.44 45.23
C SER A 101 7.12 -13.94 45.12
N GLY A 102 7.14 -14.42 43.88
CA GLY A 102 7.72 -15.72 43.53
C GLY A 102 7.66 -16.00 42.03
N PHE A 103 8.36 -15.21 41.20
CA PHE A 103 8.63 -15.60 39.80
C PHE A 103 10.11 -15.42 39.47
N ARG A 104 10.75 -16.53 39.11
CA ARG A 104 12.12 -16.61 38.59
C ARG A 104 12.15 -15.98 37.20
N SER A 105 13.14 -15.12 36.96
CA SER A 105 13.43 -14.48 35.68
C SER A 105 13.96 -15.48 34.66
N LEU A 106 13.21 -15.69 33.57
CA LEU A 106 13.74 -16.21 32.31
C LEU A 106 14.38 -15.03 31.56
N HIS A 107 15.71 -15.02 31.48
CA HIS A 107 16.46 -14.07 30.66
C HIS A 107 16.30 -14.41 29.17
N LEU A 108 15.76 -13.48 28.38
CA LEU A 108 15.80 -13.49 26.92
C LEU A 108 16.89 -12.52 26.41
N PRO A 109 17.62 -12.84 25.32
CA PRO A 109 18.90 -12.22 25.00
C PRO A 109 18.72 -10.98 24.10
N TRP A 110 18.58 -9.80 24.69
CA TRP A 110 18.60 -8.52 23.97
C TRP A 110 19.94 -7.76 24.10
N GLU A 111 20.90 -8.29 24.86
CA GLU A 111 22.19 -7.61 25.14
C GLU A 111 23.30 -7.83 24.09
N ARG A 112 23.05 -8.51 22.96
CA ARG A 112 24.08 -8.73 21.91
C ARG A 112 24.08 -7.74 20.74
N TRP A 113 23.27 -6.68 20.79
CA TRP A 113 23.23 -5.64 19.72
C TRP A 113 23.82 -4.28 20.11
N ALA A 114 24.19 -4.08 21.38
CA ALA A 114 24.74 -2.82 21.86
C ALA A 114 26.27 -2.66 21.71
N ASP A 115 26.99 -3.72 21.30
CA ASP A 115 28.48 -3.73 21.36
C ASP A 115 29.20 -3.69 19.99
N ARG A 116 28.49 -3.32 18.91
CA ARG A 116 29.09 -3.13 17.57
C ARG A 116 29.25 -1.66 17.12
N ARG A 117 29.02 -0.69 18.01
CA ARG A 117 29.29 0.75 17.74
C ARG A 117 30.56 1.31 18.39
N LYS A 118 31.40 0.47 19.01
CA LYS A 118 32.64 0.93 19.67
C LYS A 118 33.96 0.58 18.98
N ASN A 119 33.95 -0.09 17.83
CA ASN A 119 35.19 -0.45 17.10
C ASN A 119 35.43 0.30 15.78
N ALA A 120 34.79 1.45 15.57
CA ALA A 120 35.08 2.36 14.45
C ALA A 120 35.89 3.61 14.86
N ALA A 121 36.57 3.55 16.02
CA ALA A 121 37.43 4.60 16.53
C ALA A 121 38.77 4.02 17.01
N SER A 122 39.45 3.28 16.13
CA SER A 122 40.87 2.99 16.31
C SER A 122 41.52 2.83 14.95
N GLY A 123 42.17 3.90 14.48
CA GLY A 123 42.98 3.85 13.28
C GLY A 123 44.07 2.79 13.42
N ARG A 124 44.09 1.82 12.50
CA ARG A 124 45.28 1.08 12.12
C ARG A 124 45.22 0.83 10.62
N SER A 125 46.18 1.46 9.94
CA SER A 125 46.58 1.17 8.58
C SER A 125 47.11 -0.26 8.49
N SER A 126 46.65 -1.01 7.50
CA SER A 126 47.39 -2.15 6.98
C SER A 126 47.41 -2.06 5.45
N SER A 127 48.59 -1.72 4.96
CA SER A 127 49.10 -1.75 3.60
C SER A 127 49.14 -3.16 3.00
N GLY A 128 48.92 -3.25 1.69
CA GLY A 128 49.04 -4.44 0.81
C GLY A 128 47.77 -4.58 -0.05
N ASP A 129 47.75 -4.60 -1.38
CA ASP A 129 48.79 -4.77 -2.38
C ASP A 129 48.50 -3.94 -3.64
N ILE A 130 49.59 -3.58 -4.32
CA ILE A 130 49.65 -2.82 -5.56
C ILE A 130 49.36 -3.76 -6.74
N ILE A 131 48.38 -3.43 -7.57
CA ILE A 131 48.31 -3.91 -8.96
C ILE A 131 48.66 -2.72 -9.83
N SER A 132 49.84 -2.79 -10.45
CA SER A 132 50.29 -1.85 -11.49
C SER A 132 49.58 -2.15 -12.80
N CYS A 133 49.02 -1.13 -13.44
CA CYS A 133 48.68 -1.17 -14.86
C CYS A 133 49.43 -0.04 -15.55
N ASP A 134 50.24 -0.43 -16.54
CA ASP A 134 51.08 0.42 -17.36
C ASP A 134 50.26 1.36 -18.24
N GLY A 135 50.85 2.51 -18.51
CA GLY A 135 50.20 3.64 -19.15
C GLY A 135 49.82 3.46 -20.61
N THR A 136 49.09 4.47 -21.08
CA THR A 136 48.66 4.75 -22.47
C THR A 136 47.31 4.20 -22.90
N THR A 137 46.23 4.72 -22.32
CA THR A 137 45.02 5.04 -23.10
C THR A 137 44.31 6.24 -22.49
N THR A 138 44.30 7.35 -23.21
CA THR A 138 43.49 8.53 -22.89
C THR A 138 42.02 8.20 -23.17
N CYS A 139 41.24 8.02 -22.10
CA CYS A 139 39.78 8.06 -22.17
C CYS A 139 39.32 9.26 -21.33
N GLY A 140 38.70 10.24 -21.97
CA GLY A 140 38.17 11.43 -21.32
C GLY A 140 37.06 11.05 -20.35
N VAL A 141 37.30 11.22 -19.06
CA VAL A 141 36.28 11.14 -18.01
C VAL A 141 36.04 12.57 -17.51
N SER A 142 34.86 13.09 -17.83
CA SER A 142 34.30 14.28 -17.19
C SER A 142 34.31 14.06 -15.68
N ARG A 143 35.04 14.94 -14.99
CA ARG A 143 35.32 14.93 -13.56
C ARG A 143 34.01 15.00 -12.75
N CYS A 144 33.44 13.85 -12.40
CA CYS A 144 32.39 13.78 -11.39
C CYS A 144 33.05 14.09 -10.04
N GLN A 145 32.92 15.32 -9.58
CA GLN A 145 33.32 15.70 -8.22
C GLN A 145 32.44 14.94 -7.24
N LEU A 146 32.93 13.78 -6.76
CA LEU A 146 32.37 13.10 -5.61
C LEU A 146 32.30 14.08 -4.43
N ALA A 147 31.08 14.27 -3.93
CA ALA A 147 30.80 15.09 -2.77
C ALA A 147 31.65 14.61 -1.58
N ARG A 148 32.31 15.56 -0.93
CA ARG A 148 33.11 15.36 0.27
C ARG A 148 32.23 14.81 1.39
N SER A 149 32.84 14.01 2.27
CA SER A 149 32.21 13.30 3.38
C SER A 149 31.24 14.16 4.20
N GLU A 150 30.10 13.57 4.58
CA GLU A 150 29.00 14.15 5.37
C GLU A 150 29.42 14.82 6.71
N SER A 151 30.65 14.59 7.17
CA SER A 151 31.19 15.14 8.41
C SER A 151 31.54 16.64 8.37
N GLU A 152 31.65 17.27 7.18
CA GLU A 152 31.99 18.71 7.07
C GLU A 152 30.76 19.64 6.93
N LEU A 153 29.56 19.09 6.66
CA LEU A 153 28.35 19.90 6.44
C LEU A 153 27.61 20.32 7.74
N VAL A 154 28.04 19.83 8.91
CA VAL A 154 27.31 20.03 10.18
C VAL A 154 27.68 21.35 10.90
N MET A 155 28.63 22.14 10.40
CA MET A 155 29.11 23.36 11.09
C MET A 155 28.95 24.67 10.29
N GLN A 156 27.94 24.75 9.42
CA GLN A 156 27.52 26.04 8.85
C GLN A 156 26.01 26.16 8.94
N GLY A 157 25.53 27.04 9.82
CA GLY A 157 24.12 27.33 10.09
C GLY A 157 23.35 27.91 8.91
N ARG A 158 23.30 27.20 7.79
CA ARG A 158 22.28 27.38 6.77
C ARG A 158 21.05 26.62 7.24
N ALA A 159 19.94 27.32 7.36
CA ALA A 159 18.63 26.71 7.51
C ALA A 159 18.53 25.58 6.47
N LEU A 160 18.27 24.36 6.92
CA LEU A 160 17.85 23.27 6.07
C LEU A 160 16.55 23.74 5.42
N ASN A 161 16.65 24.31 4.21
CA ASN A 161 15.51 24.36 3.31
C ASN A 161 15.20 22.91 2.94
N CYS A 162 14.53 22.20 3.84
CA CYS A 162 13.68 21.09 3.51
C CYS A 162 12.60 21.68 2.60
N SER A 163 12.91 21.85 1.31
CA SER A 163 11.87 21.87 0.31
C SER A 163 11.15 20.55 0.49
N VAL A 164 9.96 20.59 1.09
CA VAL A 164 9.06 19.44 1.14
C VAL A 164 8.95 18.97 -0.30
N ILE A 165 9.52 17.80 -0.61
CA ILE A 165 9.41 17.21 -1.94
C ILE A 165 7.91 17.03 -2.16
N ALA A 166 7.34 17.84 -3.05
CA ALA A 166 5.93 17.78 -3.34
C ALA A 166 5.57 16.34 -3.76
N PRO A 167 4.41 15.81 -3.34
CA PRO A 167 4.01 14.46 -3.73
C PRO A 167 4.06 14.33 -5.24
N SER A 168 4.90 13.42 -5.73
CA SER A 168 5.15 13.27 -7.16
C SER A 168 4.14 12.34 -7.86
N VAL A 169 3.31 11.63 -7.07
CA VAL A 169 2.11 10.95 -7.57
C VAL A 169 1.08 12.02 -7.90
N ILE A 170 0.98 12.37 -9.19
CA ILE A 170 0.18 13.52 -9.65
C ILE A 170 -1.30 13.17 -9.80
N GLY A 171 -1.63 11.89 -9.96
CA GLY A 171 -3.00 11.39 -10.15
C GLY A 171 -3.01 9.89 -10.42
N GLY A 172 -4.18 9.35 -10.74
CA GLY A 172 -4.31 7.96 -11.12
C GLY A 172 -5.72 7.48 -11.40
N ALA A 173 -5.87 6.17 -11.53
CA ALA A 173 -7.14 5.50 -11.77
C ALA A 173 -7.24 4.16 -11.03
N MET A 174 -8.45 3.75 -10.67
CA MET A 174 -8.79 2.38 -10.26
C MET A 174 -9.91 1.91 -11.20
N LEU A 175 -9.67 0.84 -11.95
CA LEU A 175 -10.55 0.42 -13.05
C LEU A 175 -10.78 -1.10 -13.05
N PRO A 176 -11.94 -1.57 -13.52
CA PRO A 176 -12.20 -3.00 -13.66
C PRO A 176 -11.44 -3.53 -14.88
N HIS A 177 -11.20 -4.85 -14.92
CA HIS A 177 -10.47 -5.48 -16.02
C HIS A 177 -11.12 -6.78 -16.53
N ALA A 178 -12.43 -6.93 -16.34
CA ALA A 178 -13.12 -8.16 -16.72
C ALA A 178 -12.93 -8.49 -18.22
N PRO A 179 -12.63 -9.75 -18.58
CA PRO A 179 -12.31 -10.13 -19.96
C PRO A 179 -13.43 -9.79 -20.96
N GLN A 180 -14.67 -9.68 -20.50
CA GLN A 180 -15.87 -9.32 -21.25
C GLN A 180 -15.77 -7.95 -21.93
N PHE A 181 -14.93 -7.04 -21.42
CA PHE A 181 -14.66 -5.77 -22.10
C PHE A 181 -14.10 -5.96 -23.52
N PHE A 182 -13.36 -7.06 -23.75
CA PHE A 182 -12.80 -7.37 -25.06
C PHE A 182 -13.50 -8.53 -25.76
N THR A 183 -14.03 -9.53 -25.03
CA THR A 183 -14.70 -10.69 -25.64
C THR A 183 -16.17 -10.42 -25.99
N MET A 184 -16.85 -9.53 -25.27
CA MET A 184 -18.23 -9.09 -25.51
C MET A 184 -19.22 -10.24 -25.83
N PRO A 185 -19.39 -11.23 -24.93
CA PRO A 185 -20.37 -12.29 -25.14
C PRO A 185 -21.80 -11.74 -25.18
N GLU A 186 -22.75 -12.51 -25.74
CA GLU A 186 -24.17 -12.10 -25.82
C GLU A 186 -24.82 -11.87 -24.45
N THR A 187 -24.28 -12.47 -23.40
CA THR A 187 -24.72 -12.30 -22.01
C THR A 187 -24.34 -10.94 -21.42
N GLU A 188 -23.44 -10.21 -22.07
CA GLU A 188 -22.95 -8.92 -21.56
C GLU A 188 -23.87 -7.77 -22.00
N ASP A 189 -24.20 -6.90 -21.04
CA ASP A 189 -24.90 -5.67 -21.35
C ASP A 189 -23.94 -4.65 -22.00
N ARG A 190 -24.16 -4.43 -23.30
CA ARG A 190 -23.35 -3.54 -24.13
C ARG A 190 -23.39 -2.09 -23.65
N ASP A 191 -24.53 -1.63 -23.13
CA ASP A 191 -24.67 -0.25 -22.68
C ASP A 191 -23.86 -0.02 -21.39
N THR A 192 -23.88 -1.00 -20.49
CA THR A 192 -23.05 -1.01 -19.28
C THR A 192 -21.56 -0.99 -19.63
N VAL A 193 -21.12 -1.85 -20.56
CA VAL A 193 -19.73 -1.85 -21.01
C VAL A 193 -19.34 -0.53 -21.67
N GLU A 194 -20.20 0.05 -22.50
CA GLU A 194 -19.96 1.32 -23.16
C GLU A 194 -19.81 2.47 -22.14
N ARG A 195 -20.65 2.51 -21.10
CA ARG A 195 -20.53 3.50 -20.01
C ARG A 195 -19.19 3.37 -19.28
N VAL A 196 -18.80 2.16 -18.87
CA VAL A 196 -17.51 1.93 -18.19
C VAL A 196 -16.34 2.33 -19.10
N ARG A 197 -16.37 1.99 -20.39
CA ARG A 197 -15.34 2.40 -21.35
C ARG A 197 -15.27 3.91 -21.52
N GLY A 198 -16.42 4.58 -21.62
CA GLY A 198 -16.51 6.04 -21.74
C GLY A 198 -15.92 6.75 -20.51
N ILE A 199 -16.26 6.26 -19.31
CA ILE A 199 -15.71 6.78 -18.05
C ILE A 199 -14.19 6.60 -18.01
N ALA A 200 -13.68 5.41 -18.35
CA ALA A 200 -12.24 5.15 -18.38
C ALA A 200 -11.51 6.03 -19.42
N ALA A 201 -12.12 6.26 -20.58
CA ALA A 201 -11.55 7.16 -21.59
C ALA A 201 -11.48 8.62 -21.11
N GLU A 202 -12.53 9.13 -20.47
CA GLU A 202 -12.53 10.46 -19.84
C GLU A 202 -11.43 10.57 -18.78
N ILE A 203 -11.33 9.55 -17.92
CA ILE A 203 -10.27 9.48 -16.91
C ILE A 203 -8.91 9.54 -17.59
N GLY A 204 -8.68 8.73 -18.62
CA GLY A 204 -7.44 8.69 -19.38
C GLY A 204 -7.04 10.05 -19.96
N ASP A 205 -7.98 10.76 -20.59
CA ASP A 205 -7.73 12.08 -21.17
C ASP A 205 -7.34 13.12 -20.12
N ARG A 206 -8.03 13.15 -18.97
CA ARG A 206 -7.68 14.04 -17.86
C ARG A 206 -6.33 13.71 -17.26
N LEU A 207 -5.97 12.44 -17.22
CA LEU A 207 -4.73 11.93 -16.64
C LEU A 207 -3.51 12.22 -17.54
N LYS A 208 -3.66 12.01 -18.86
CA LYS A 208 -2.67 12.43 -19.88
C LYS A 208 -2.46 13.94 -19.90
N ALA A 209 -3.51 14.74 -19.66
CA ALA A 209 -3.38 16.20 -19.56
C ALA A 209 -2.47 16.65 -18.40
N LEU A 210 -2.28 15.80 -17.38
CA LEU A 210 -1.30 16.05 -16.31
C LEU A 210 0.14 15.81 -16.76
N LYS A 211 0.42 15.26 -17.95
CA LYS A 211 1.78 14.99 -18.46
C LYS A 211 2.64 14.20 -17.45
N PRO A 212 2.27 12.95 -17.14
CA PRO A 212 3.11 12.06 -16.34
C PRO A 212 4.41 11.70 -17.09
N ASP A 213 5.50 11.60 -16.34
CA ASP A 213 6.79 11.07 -16.82
C ASP A 213 6.85 9.54 -16.69
N LEU A 214 6.00 8.97 -15.82
CA LEU A 214 5.94 7.55 -15.51
C LEU A 214 4.50 7.11 -15.28
N TRP A 215 4.10 6.00 -15.91
CA TRP A 215 2.91 5.25 -15.55
C TRP A 215 3.29 3.99 -14.77
N ILE A 216 2.64 3.75 -13.64
CA ILE A 216 2.74 2.48 -12.90
C ILE A 216 1.36 1.82 -12.93
N ILE A 217 1.30 0.52 -13.19
CA ILE A 217 0.07 -0.26 -13.06
C ILE A 217 0.24 -1.37 -12.02
N PHE A 218 -0.61 -1.36 -10.99
CA PHE A 218 -0.82 -2.47 -10.07
C PHE A 218 -1.92 -3.38 -10.62
N SER A 219 -1.61 -4.64 -10.83
CA SER A 219 -2.55 -5.63 -11.37
C SER A 219 -2.23 -7.03 -10.85
N ASN A 220 -3.19 -7.93 -10.82
CA ASN A 220 -2.95 -9.34 -10.53
C ASN A 220 -2.62 -10.13 -11.80
N ASP A 221 -1.95 -11.26 -11.59
CA ASP A 221 -1.81 -12.31 -12.61
C ASP A 221 -2.98 -13.29 -12.50
N HIS A 222 -3.59 -13.66 -13.61
CA HIS A 222 -4.66 -14.68 -13.66
C HIS A 222 -4.08 -16.10 -13.75
N ALA A 223 -3.07 -16.39 -12.91
CA ALA A 223 -2.34 -17.66 -12.88
C ALA A 223 -1.65 -18.02 -14.21
N GLU A 224 -1.31 -17.03 -15.05
CA GLU A 224 -0.59 -17.26 -16.30
C GLU A 224 0.92 -17.31 -16.09
N GLN A 225 1.47 -16.38 -15.30
CA GLN A 225 2.92 -16.21 -15.15
C GLN A 225 3.47 -16.78 -13.84
N PHE A 226 2.72 -16.68 -12.73
CA PHE A 226 3.25 -16.89 -11.38
C PHE A 226 2.57 -18.01 -10.59
N PHE A 227 1.91 -18.96 -11.27
CA PHE A 227 1.22 -20.05 -10.58
C PHE A 227 2.12 -21.24 -10.25
N HIS A 228 2.76 -21.83 -11.27
CA HIS A 228 3.39 -23.16 -11.11
C HIS A 228 4.74 -23.17 -10.39
N GLN A 229 5.54 -22.12 -10.58
CA GLN A 229 6.95 -22.12 -10.16
C GLN A 229 7.20 -21.23 -8.94
N ALA A 230 6.61 -20.04 -8.92
CA ALA A 230 6.70 -19.12 -7.81
C ALA A 230 5.54 -18.13 -7.88
N ALA A 231 4.90 -17.88 -6.74
CA ALA A 231 3.83 -16.88 -6.56
C ALA A 231 4.29 -15.78 -5.58
N PRO A 232 5.13 -14.81 -6.01
CA PRO A 232 5.58 -13.75 -5.12
C PRO A 232 4.42 -12.82 -4.75
N PRO A 233 4.40 -12.23 -3.54
CA PRO A 233 3.36 -11.27 -3.16
C PRO A 233 3.34 -10.03 -4.07
N PHE A 234 4.54 -9.58 -4.50
CA PHE A 234 4.73 -8.48 -5.42
C PHE A 234 5.82 -8.81 -6.44
N THR A 235 5.60 -8.54 -7.72
CA THR A 235 6.61 -8.72 -8.77
C THR A 235 6.67 -7.50 -9.68
N ILE A 236 7.87 -6.92 -9.86
CA ILE A 236 8.09 -5.76 -10.74
C ILE A 236 8.60 -6.25 -12.10
N HIS A 237 7.99 -5.81 -13.20
CA HIS A 237 8.50 -6.11 -14.53
C HIS A 237 9.63 -5.14 -14.92
N VAL A 238 10.83 -5.67 -15.16
CA VAL A 238 12.06 -4.91 -15.49
C VAL A 238 12.65 -5.29 -16.85
N GLY A 239 11.90 -6.03 -17.69
CA GLY A 239 12.27 -6.27 -19.09
C GLY A 239 12.15 -5.00 -19.95
N ASP A 240 12.43 -5.12 -21.26
CA ASP A 240 12.41 -3.98 -22.20
C ASP A 240 10.99 -3.53 -22.59
N ALA A 241 10.06 -4.49 -22.64
CA ALA A 241 8.67 -4.28 -23.00
C ALA A 241 7.76 -5.23 -22.22
N ALA A 242 6.54 -4.78 -21.97
CA ALA A 242 5.44 -5.57 -21.46
C ALA A 242 4.55 -5.91 -22.65
N GLU A 243 4.42 -7.20 -22.96
CA GLU A 243 3.72 -7.68 -24.15
C GLU A 243 2.72 -8.77 -23.79
N GLY A 244 1.59 -8.78 -24.50
CA GLY A 244 0.58 -9.80 -24.35
C GLY A 244 -0.44 -9.78 -25.47
N ALA A 245 -1.33 -10.77 -25.44
CA ALA A 245 -2.44 -10.85 -26.37
C ALA A 245 -3.66 -11.44 -25.67
N PHE A 246 -4.83 -10.87 -25.94
CA PHE A 246 -6.09 -11.39 -25.44
C PHE A 246 -7.24 -11.04 -26.40
N ALA A 247 -8.17 -11.97 -26.60
CA ALA A 247 -9.35 -11.78 -27.45
C ALA A 247 -9.03 -11.20 -28.85
N GLY A 248 -7.95 -11.68 -29.48
CA GLY A 248 -7.51 -11.24 -30.82
C GLY A 248 -6.83 -9.87 -30.86
N ARG A 249 -6.56 -9.26 -29.70
CA ARG A 249 -5.87 -7.97 -29.57
C ARG A 249 -4.48 -8.21 -29.02
N ASN A 250 -3.48 -7.58 -29.62
CA ASN A 250 -2.12 -7.54 -29.10
C ASN A 250 -1.91 -6.20 -28.39
N PHE A 251 -1.22 -6.23 -27.27
CA PHE A 251 -0.86 -5.04 -26.53
C PHE A 251 0.62 -5.08 -26.15
N ARG A 252 1.25 -3.91 -26.25
CA ARG A 252 2.68 -3.73 -26.01
C ARG A 252 2.95 -2.33 -25.47
N TRP A 253 3.62 -2.25 -24.33
CA TRP A 253 4.14 -1.01 -23.76
C TRP A 253 5.64 -1.11 -23.54
N LYS A 254 6.34 0.01 -23.71
CA LYS A 254 7.73 0.13 -23.29
C LYS A 254 7.78 0.07 -21.76
N VAL A 255 8.69 -0.72 -21.22
CA VAL A 255 8.94 -0.76 -19.78
C VAL A 255 10.14 0.13 -19.46
N PRO A 256 10.03 1.08 -18.50
CA PRO A 256 11.16 1.90 -18.07
C PRO A 256 12.06 1.10 -17.12
N SER A 257 12.83 0.16 -17.67
CA SER A 257 13.55 -0.89 -16.92
C SER A 257 14.51 -0.33 -15.85
N GLU A 258 15.22 0.77 -16.16
CA GLU A 258 16.15 1.40 -15.22
C GLU A 258 15.42 1.97 -13.99
N ILE A 259 14.25 2.59 -14.21
CA ILE A 259 13.37 3.06 -13.13
C ILE A 259 12.85 1.86 -12.33
N GLY A 260 12.42 0.79 -13.00
CA GLY A 260 11.96 -0.43 -12.36
C GLY A 260 13.01 -1.09 -11.46
N LEU A 261 14.26 -1.19 -11.93
CA LEU A 261 15.38 -1.73 -11.14
C LEU A 261 15.75 -0.83 -9.97
N GLU A 262 15.71 0.48 -10.14
CA GLU A 262 15.94 1.40 -9.02
C GLU A 262 14.81 1.34 -7.99
N LEU A 263 13.55 1.21 -8.44
CA LEU A 263 12.41 0.97 -7.57
C LEU A 263 12.59 -0.29 -6.72
N VAL A 264 13.00 -1.41 -7.34
CA VAL A 264 13.34 -2.67 -6.63
C VAL A 264 14.42 -2.43 -5.57
N ARG A 265 15.53 -1.77 -5.95
CA ARG A 265 16.64 -1.49 -5.01
C ARG A 265 16.19 -0.67 -3.80
N GLN A 266 15.34 0.33 -4.02
CA GLN A 266 14.83 1.19 -2.95
C GLN A 266 13.78 0.48 -2.09
N LEU A 267 12.96 -0.40 -2.67
CA LEU A 267 12.02 -1.23 -1.93
C LEU A 267 12.74 -2.18 -0.97
N TYR A 268 13.84 -2.81 -1.39
CA TYR A 268 14.68 -3.62 -0.49
C TYR A 268 15.20 -2.79 0.70
N ARG A 269 15.64 -1.55 0.47
CA ARG A 269 16.08 -0.64 1.55
C ARG A 269 14.96 -0.24 2.50
N GLN A 270 13.70 -0.36 2.07
CA GLN A 270 12.51 -0.05 2.87
C GLN A 270 11.86 -1.30 3.50
N GLY A 271 12.51 -2.47 3.44
CA GLY A 271 12.00 -3.70 4.06
C GLY A 271 10.86 -4.37 3.29
N PHE A 272 10.81 -4.16 1.97
CA PHE A 272 9.96 -4.93 1.06
C PHE A 272 10.82 -5.86 0.22
N ASP A 273 10.32 -7.06 -0.04
CA ASP A 273 11.02 -8.10 -0.80
C ASP A 273 10.28 -8.42 -2.11
N PRO A 274 10.12 -7.46 -3.04
CA PRO A 274 9.50 -7.76 -4.33
C PRO A 274 10.41 -8.69 -5.14
N ALA A 275 9.80 -9.63 -5.86
CA ALA A 275 10.45 -10.27 -6.98
C ALA A 275 10.56 -9.28 -8.15
N PHE A 276 11.39 -9.59 -9.14
CA PHE A 276 11.34 -8.93 -10.43
C PHE A 276 11.41 -9.97 -11.56
N THR A 277 10.85 -9.61 -12.70
CA THR A 277 10.82 -10.44 -13.91
C THR A 277 11.23 -9.62 -15.12
N SER A 278 11.89 -10.25 -16.09
CA SER A 278 12.25 -9.60 -17.36
C SER A 278 11.44 -10.11 -18.55
N VAL A 279 10.60 -11.12 -18.34
CA VAL A 279 9.97 -11.91 -19.41
C VAL A 279 8.50 -12.22 -19.20
N ALA A 280 7.93 -11.87 -18.03
CA ALA A 280 6.53 -12.13 -17.78
C ALA A 280 5.66 -11.42 -18.82
N LYS A 281 4.75 -12.16 -19.43
CA LYS A 281 3.76 -11.58 -20.34
C LYS A 281 2.70 -10.85 -19.51
N ILE A 282 2.18 -9.78 -20.08
CA ILE A 282 0.99 -9.12 -19.52
C ILE A 282 -0.25 -9.78 -20.10
N ASP A 283 -1.30 -9.87 -19.31
CA ASP A 283 -2.59 -10.41 -19.72
C ASP A 283 -3.62 -9.27 -19.85
N TYR A 284 -4.89 -9.64 -19.97
CA TYR A 284 -5.98 -8.67 -20.06
C TYR A 284 -6.17 -7.84 -18.78
N ALA A 285 -5.67 -8.30 -17.63
CA ALA A 285 -5.78 -7.60 -16.34
C ALA A 285 -5.12 -6.22 -16.39
N MET A 286 -4.00 -6.13 -17.12
CA MET A 286 -3.28 -4.89 -17.40
C MET A 286 -3.70 -4.29 -18.73
N GLY A 287 -3.90 -5.13 -19.76
CA GLY A 287 -4.18 -4.68 -21.12
C GLY A 287 -5.48 -3.87 -21.23
N ILE A 288 -6.55 -4.31 -20.58
CA ILE A 288 -7.87 -3.66 -20.63
C ILE A 288 -7.84 -2.24 -20.06
N PRO A 289 -7.46 -2.01 -18.80
CA PRO A 289 -7.51 -0.67 -18.21
C PRO A 289 -6.57 0.31 -18.93
N LEU A 290 -5.37 -0.12 -19.33
CA LEU A 290 -4.44 0.74 -20.09
C LEU A 290 -4.99 1.11 -21.47
N THR A 291 -5.65 0.17 -22.15
CA THR A 291 -6.29 0.44 -23.45
C THR A 291 -7.46 1.41 -23.29
N HIS A 292 -8.30 1.23 -22.28
CA HIS A 292 -9.44 2.12 -22.04
C HIS A 292 -9.03 3.53 -21.62
N LEU A 293 -7.93 3.67 -20.87
CA LEU A 293 -7.32 4.97 -20.57
C LEU A 293 -6.62 5.60 -21.80
N GLY A 294 -6.37 4.82 -22.86
CA GLY A 294 -5.63 5.26 -24.04
C GLY A 294 -4.18 5.63 -23.71
N VAL A 295 -3.51 4.84 -22.85
CA VAL A 295 -2.10 5.05 -22.49
C VAL A 295 -1.21 4.46 -23.58
N GLU A 296 -0.32 5.28 -24.14
CA GLU A 296 0.71 4.86 -25.10
C GLU A 296 2.14 5.08 -24.57
N ASP A 297 2.26 5.84 -23.47
CA ASP A 297 3.52 6.12 -22.79
C ASP A 297 4.14 4.85 -22.16
N PRO A 298 5.44 4.90 -21.76
CA PRO A 298 6.05 3.81 -21.00
C PRO A 298 5.30 3.50 -19.70
N VAL A 299 5.07 2.21 -19.46
CA VAL A 299 4.36 1.69 -18.28
C VAL A 299 5.29 0.77 -17.51
N LEU A 300 5.30 0.89 -16.18
CA LEU A 300 5.96 -0.03 -15.26
C LEU A 300 4.92 -0.98 -14.64
N PRO A 301 4.84 -2.24 -15.10
CA PRO A 301 3.96 -3.23 -14.50
C PRO A 301 4.44 -3.69 -13.13
N ILE A 302 3.52 -3.73 -12.18
CA ILE A 302 3.72 -4.33 -10.86
C ILE A 302 2.58 -5.34 -10.63
N TYR A 303 2.96 -6.61 -10.58
CA TYR A 303 2.04 -7.68 -10.27
C TYR A 303 1.83 -7.78 -8.75
N VAL A 304 0.59 -7.94 -8.33
CA VAL A 304 0.18 -8.18 -6.94
C VAL A 304 -0.52 -9.53 -6.88
N ASN A 305 -0.06 -10.43 -6.01
CA ASN A 305 -0.73 -11.72 -5.84
C ASN A 305 -2.09 -11.54 -5.15
N ALA A 306 -3.18 -11.73 -5.89
CA ALA A 306 -4.55 -11.67 -5.38
C ALA A 306 -5.20 -13.06 -5.22
N TYR A 307 -4.87 -14.03 -6.07
CA TYR A 307 -5.58 -15.30 -6.16
C TYR A 307 -4.88 -16.49 -5.51
N LEU A 308 -3.59 -16.42 -5.21
CA LEU A 308 -2.81 -17.59 -4.76
C LEU A 308 -2.45 -17.46 -3.27
N PRO A 309 -3.13 -18.16 -2.34
CA PRO A 309 -2.78 -18.13 -0.93
C PRO A 309 -1.37 -18.67 -0.64
N PRO A 310 -0.66 -18.13 0.38
CA PRO A 310 -1.05 -16.98 1.18
C PRO A 310 -0.83 -15.66 0.40
N GLN A 311 -1.89 -14.86 0.28
CA GLN A 311 -1.82 -13.53 -0.31
C GLN A 311 -1.21 -12.52 0.67
N PRO A 312 -0.61 -11.41 0.19
CA PRO A 312 -0.29 -10.28 1.06
C PRO A 312 -1.57 -9.70 1.69
N ALA A 313 -1.51 -9.38 2.98
CA ALA A 313 -2.58 -8.67 3.69
C ALA A 313 -2.80 -7.26 3.11
N MET A 314 -3.99 -6.69 3.30
CA MET A 314 -4.35 -5.38 2.75
C MET A 314 -3.45 -4.25 3.25
N GLU A 315 -3.06 -4.29 4.52
CA GLU A 315 -2.11 -3.35 5.12
C GLU A 315 -0.75 -3.44 4.45
N ARG A 316 -0.31 -4.64 4.06
CA ARG A 316 0.97 -4.85 3.35
C ARG A 316 0.91 -4.26 1.95
N CYS A 317 -0.21 -4.43 1.23
CA CYS A 317 -0.42 -3.82 -0.07
C CYS A 317 -0.45 -2.29 0.02
N TYR A 318 -1.20 -1.72 0.97
CA TYR A 318 -1.23 -0.27 1.20
C TYR A 318 0.15 0.30 1.56
N ALA A 319 0.88 -0.37 2.47
CA ALA A 319 2.23 0.03 2.83
C ALA A 319 3.21 -0.05 1.64
N PHE A 320 3.05 -1.06 0.76
CA PHE A 320 3.82 -1.18 -0.47
C PHE A 320 3.58 0.03 -1.39
N GLY A 321 2.31 0.40 -1.59
CA GLY A 321 1.92 1.61 -2.31
C GLY A 321 2.57 2.89 -1.78
N GLN A 322 2.53 3.07 -0.46
CA GLN A 322 3.20 4.20 0.20
C GLN A 322 4.72 4.20 -0.04
N ALA A 323 5.36 3.02 -0.05
CA ALA A 323 6.77 2.89 -0.34
C ALA A 323 7.07 3.29 -1.79
N VAL A 324 6.30 2.80 -2.75
CA VAL A 324 6.41 3.20 -4.16
C VAL A 324 6.28 4.72 -4.31
N ALA A 325 5.26 5.34 -3.72
CA ALA A 325 5.05 6.79 -3.79
C ALA A 325 6.22 7.61 -3.20
N ARG A 326 6.80 7.17 -2.07
CA ARG A 326 8.00 7.81 -1.52
C ARG A 326 9.19 7.70 -2.46
N ILE A 327 9.39 6.54 -3.09
CA ILE A 327 10.53 6.29 -3.98
C ILE A 327 10.43 7.15 -5.23
N VAL A 328 9.31 7.11 -5.94
CA VAL A 328 9.14 7.91 -7.17
C VAL A 328 9.21 9.41 -6.88
N SER A 329 8.80 9.84 -5.67
CA SER A 329 8.97 11.22 -5.22
C SER A 329 10.42 11.59 -4.96
N ALA A 330 11.20 10.71 -4.33
CA ALA A 330 12.64 10.91 -4.17
C ALA A 330 13.38 10.93 -5.52
N MET A 331 12.86 10.24 -6.54
CA MET A 331 13.37 10.27 -7.92
C MET A 331 12.91 11.51 -8.71
N GLY A 332 11.98 12.31 -8.17
CA GLY A 332 11.46 13.51 -8.84
C GLY A 332 10.53 13.23 -10.03
N LEU A 333 9.93 12.04 -10.11
CA LEU A 333 9.14 11.59 -11.25
C LEU A 333 7.66 11.97 -11.14
N ARG A 334 7.09 12.65 -12.13
CA ARG A 334 5.65 12.89 -12.18
C ARG A 334 4.93 11.58 -12.51
N THR A 335 4.40 10.91 -11.50
CA THR A 335 3.91 9.53 -11.63
C THR A 335 2.38 9.48 -11.67
N ALA A 336 1.81 8.83 -12.69
CA ALA A 336 0.42 8.39 -12.69
C ALA A 336 0.34 6.92 -12.26
N VAL A 337 -0.54 6.61 -11.31
CA VAL A 337 -0.72 5.23 -10.80
C VAL A 337 -2.07 4.69 -11.25
N VAL A 338 -2.09 3.46 -11.77
CA VAL A 338 -3.29 2.73 -12.15
C VAL A 338 -3.39 1.48 -11.30
N ALA A 339 -4.56 1.15 -10.78
CA ALA A 339 -4.87 -0.18 -10.26
C ALA A 339 -5.99 -0.81 -11.09
N SER A 340 -5.83 -2.10 -11.38
CA SER A 340 -6.84 -2.89 -12.06
C SER A 340 -7.53 -3.86 -11.12
N GLY A 341 -8.69 -4.35 -11.53
CA GLY A 341 -9.43 -5.43 -10.87
C GLY A 341 -10.55 -4.91 -10.00
N GLY A 342 -11.18 -5.81 -9.25
CA GLY A 342 -12.38 -5.52 -8.45
C GLY A 342 -13.58 -5.08 -9.32
N MET A 343 -14.80 -4.97 -8.77
CA MET A 343 -15.17 -5.29 -7.39
C MET A 343 -15.61 -6.75 -7.25
N SER A 344 -16.70 -7.05 -6.54
CA SER A 344 -17.08 -8.43 -6.25
C SER A 344 -17.33 -9.25 -7.51
N HIS A 345 -16.68 -10.41 -7.58
CA HIS A 345 -16.91 -11.45 -8.58
C HIS A 345 -16.24 -12.77 -8.13
N PHE A 346 -16.69 -13.90 -8.69
CA PHE A 346 -16.25 -15.23 -8.24
C PHE A 346 -15.89 -16.17 -9.41
N PRO A 347 -14.86 -15.84 -10.19
CA PRO A 347 -14.55 -16.55 -11.43
C PRO A 347 -14.20 -18.02 -11.14
N GLY A 348 -14.78 -18.93 -11.93
CA GLY A 348 -14.55 -20.37 -11.78
C GLY A 348 -15.30 -21.04 -10.62
N THR A 349 -16.21 -20.32 -9.94
CA THR A 349 -17.03 -20.87 -8.84
C THR A 349 -18.52 -20.86 -9.18
N GLU A 350 -19.33 -21.54 -8.37
CA GLU A 350 -20.79 -21.50 -8.47
C GLU A 350 -21.41 -20.12 -8.16
N ARG A 351 -20.69 -19.25 -7.43
CA ARG A 351 -21.13 -17.88 -7.09
C ARG A 351 -20.90 -16.88 -8.21
N TYR A 352 -20.31 -17.29 -9.34
CA TYR A 352 -19.96 -16.37 -10.43
C TYR A 352 -21.09 -15.45 -10.90
N PRO A 353 -22.37 -15.90 -11.04
CA PRO A 353 -23.47 -15.02 -11.44
C PRO A 353 -24.08 -14.19 -10.28
N HIS A 354 -23.41 -14.11 -9.12
CA HIS A 354 -23.93 -13.51 -7.89
C HIS A 354 -22.90 -12.58 -7.21
N PRO A 355 -22.56 -11.44 -7.83
CA PRO A 355 -21.70 -10.45 -7.19
C PRO A 355 -22.39 -9.78 -5.98
N GLU A 356 -21.60 -9.34 -5.01
CA GLU A 356 -22.02 -8.78 -3.72
C GLU A 356 -22.21 -7.25 -3.79
N LEU A 357 -23.24 -6.80 -4.53
CA LEU A 357 -23.47 -5.37 -4.79
C LEU A 357 -23.60 -4.50 -3.52
N ALA A 358 -24.27 -4.99 -2.48
CA ALA A 358 -24.44 -4.24 -1.24
C ALA A 358 -23.10 -4.01 -0.51
N TRP A 359 -22.20 -5.00 -0.58
CA TRP A 359 -20.86 -4.89 -0.01
C TRP A 359 -20.03 -3.88 -0.82
N ASP A 360 -20.11 -3.95 -2.14
CA ASP A 360 -19.41 -3.04 -3.04
C ASP A 360 -19.86 -1.57 -2.88
N GLU A 361 -21.16 -1.32 -2.73
CA GLU A 361 -21.68 0.03 -2.43
C GLU A 361 -21.18 0.56 -1.08
N ALA A 362 -21.03 -0.30 -0.06
CA ALA A 362 -20.49 0.10 1.24
C ALA A 362 -19.01 0.50 1.15
N VAL A 363 -18.22 -0.22 0.38
CA VAL A 363 -16.83 0.16 0.08
C VAL A 363 -16.78 1.46 -0.73
N MET A 364 -17.57 1.56 -1.81
CA MET A 364 -17.63 2.75 -2.64
C MET A 364 -18.08 4.00 -1.87
N ALA A 365 -18.97 3.87 -0.89
CA ALA A 365 -19.36 4.96 -0.01
C ALA A 365 -18.17 5.58 0.73
N GLN A 366 -17.21 4.76 1.20
CA GLN A 366 -15.98 5.26 1.80
C GLN A 366 -15.06 5.90 0.75
N LEU A 367 -14.82 5.21 -0.37
CA LEU A 367 -13.89 5.68 -1.40
C LEU A 367 -14.33 7.02 -2.03
N ARG A 368 -15.63 7.24 -2.25
CA ARG A 368 -16.20 8.51 -2.77
C ARG A 368 -15.87 9.73 -1.89
N THR A 369 -15.60 9.51 -0.60
CA THR A 369 -15.23 10.58 0.34
C THR A 369 -13.72 10.84 0.43
N GLY A 370 -12.91 10.02 -0.23
CA GLY A 370 -11.45 10.04 -0.10
C GLY A 370 -10.90 9.21 1.07
N ASN A 371 -11.77 8.48 1.80
CA ASN A 371 -11.34 7.54 2.84
C ASN A 371 -10.80 6.24 2.20
N LEU A 372 -9.70 6.34 1.46
CA LEU A 372 -9.08 5.20 0.77
C LEU A 372 -8.44 4.23 1.75
N LYS A 373 -7.98 4.71 2.92
CA LYS A 373 -7.45 3.84 3.98
C LYS A 373 -8.48 2.84 4.49
N SER A 374 -9.78 3.07 4.31
CA SER A 374 -10.82 2.10 4.67
C SER A 374 -10.59 0.70 4.08
N LEU A 375 -9.90 0.58 2.93
CA LEU A 375 -9.57 -0.69 2.30
C LEU A 375 -8.72 -1.61 3.19
N ILE A 376 -7.89 -1.06 4.08
CA ILE A 376 -7.04 -1.87 4.96
C ILE A 376 -7.81 -2.54 6.11
N GLY A 377 -9.09 -2.22 6.28
CA GLY A 377 -9.92 -2.79 7.35
C GLY A 377 -10.44 -4.20 7.08
N TRP A 378 -10.18 -4.76 5.90
CA TRP A 378 -10.67 -6.08 5.49
C TRP A 378 -9.56 -7.13 5.54
N ASP A 379 -9.82 -8.24 6.23
CA ASP A 379 -8.92 -9.38 6.29
C ASP A 379 -9.09 -10.32 5.08
N GLU A 380 -8.27 -11.37 4.98
CA GLU A 380 -8.31 -12.28 3.84
C GLU A 380 -9.64 -13.01 3.71
N ALA A 381 -10.26 -13.40 4.83
CA ALA A 381 -11.52 -14.15 4.83
C ALA A 381 -12.70 -13.28 4.39
N ALA A 382 -12.77 -12.02 4.86
CA ALA A 382 -13.80 -11.07 4.43
C ALA A 382 -13.70 -10.76 2.94
N LEU A 383 -12.48 -10.63 2.40
CA LEU A 383 -12.28 -10.39 0.96
C LEU A 383 -12.66 -11.60 0.11
N ASP A 384 -12.31 -12.81 0.56
CA ASP A 384 -12.66 -14.06 -0.13
C ASP A 384 -14.18 -14.27 -0.15
N GLU A 385 -14.84 -14.11 1.00
CA GLU A 385 -16.30 -14.22 1.13
C GLU A 385 -17.06 -13.19 0.27
N ALA A 386 -16.50 -11.99 0.12
CA ALA A 386 -17.09 -10.93 -0.69
C ALA A 386 -16.68 -10.95 -2.18
N GLY A 387 -15.85 -11.92 -2.61
CA GLY A 387 -15.38 -12.00 -3.99
C GLY A 387 -14.49 -10.83 -4.42
N ASN A 388 -13.77 -10.22 -3.48
CA ASN A 388 -13.05 -8.96 -3.65
C ASN A 388 -11.54 -9.11 -3.42
N VAL A 389 -10.98 -10.29 -3.67
CA VAL A 389 -9.55 -10.57 -3.43
C VAL A 389 -8.60 -9.66 -4.21
N GLU A 390 -9.05 -9.12 -5.34
CA GLU A 390 -8.32 -8.18 -6.21
C GLU A 390 -8.24 -6.75 -5.66
N LEU A 391 -9.02 -6.39 -4.63
CA LEU A 391 -8.89 -5.09 -3.97
C LEU A 391 -7.51 -4.87 -3.32
N ARG A 392 -6.65 -5.90 -3.27
CA ARG A 392 -5.22 -5.76 -2.96
C ARG A 392 -4.49 -4.83 -3.92
N CYS A 393 -4.81 -4.85 -5.21
CA CYS A 393 -4.28 -3.90 -6.20
C CYS A 393 -4.73 -2.48 -5.87
N TRP A 394 -5.99 -2.32 -5.47
CA TRP A 394 -6.57 -1.04 -5.06
C TRP A 394 -5.96 -0.52 -3.76
N ALA A 395 -5.69 -1.40 -2.79
CA ALA A 395 -4.99 -1.03 -1.56
C ALA A 395 -3.58 -0.48 -1.87
N ALA A 396 -2.85 -1.08 -2.80
CA ALA A 396 -1.56 -0.56 -3.26
C ALA A 396 -1.68 0.83 -3.90
N ALA A 397 -2.65 1.03 -4.81
CA ALA A 397 -2.88 2.36 -5.38
C ALA A 397 -3.34 3.39 -4.31
N ALA A 398 -4.22 3.01 -3.39
CA ALA A 398 -4.66 3.85 -2.27
C ALA A 398 -3.49 4.31 -1.39
N GLY A 399 -2.55 3.39 -1.09
CA GLY A 399 -1.32 3.74 -0.39
C GLY A 399 -0.47 4.77 -1.14
N ALA A 400 -0.47 4.74 -2.48
CA ALA A 400 0.24 5.71 -3.30
C ALA A 400 -0.48 7.06 -3.41
N PHE A 401 -1.82 7.06 -3.42
CA PHE A 401 -2.63 8.28 -3.50
C PHE A 401 -2.76 9.02 -2.17
N GLY A 402 -2.68 8.31 -1.05
CA GLY A 402 -3.11 8.81 0.26
C GLY A 402 -4.63 8.97 0.33
N GLU A 403 -5.15 9.83 1.20
CA GLU A 403 -6.60 10.09 1.33
C GLU A 403 -7.10 11.10 0.26
N ARG A 404 -6.60 10.98 -0.96
CA ARG A 404 -7.04 11.81 -2.08
C ARG A 404 -8.47 11.43 -2.43
N ARG A 405 -9.35 12.42 -2.49
CA ARG A 405 -10.73 12.22 -2.95
C ARG A 405 -10.76 11.98 -4.46
N PRO A 406 -11.48 10.96 -4.96
CA PRO A 406 -11.65 10.77 -6.40
C PRO A 406 -12.48 11.91 -7.01
N ASP A 407 -12.07 12.36 -8.19
CA ASP A 407 -12.81 13.30 -9.03
C ASP A 407 -13.94 12.60 -9.79
N VAL A 408 -13.74 11.33 -10.12
CA VAL A 408 -14.72 10.44 -10.77
C VAL A 408 -14.87 9.21 -9.89
N ALA A 409 -16.10 8.79 -9.59
CA ALA A 409 -16.38 7.57 -8.85
C ALA A 409 -17.72 6.97 -9.31
N ALA A 410 -17.65 5.93 -10.13
CA ALA A 410 -18.80 5.24 -10.69
C ALA A 410 -18.81 3.76 -10.28
N LEU A 411 -20.01 3.19 -10.15
CA LEU A 411 -20.24 1.77 -9.94
C LEU A 411 -21.33 1.32 -10.92
N GLU A 412 -20.99 0.40 -11.81
CA GLU A 412 -21.85 -0.13 -12.86
C GLU A 412 -22.01 -1.63 -12.61
N PRO A 413 -23.11 -2.07 -11.98
CA PRO A 413 -23.33 -3.48 -11.67
C PRO A 413 -23.52 -4.31 -12.94
N SER A 414 -23.07 -5.56 -12.91
CA SER A 414 -23.38 -6.55 -13.95
C SER A 414 -23.84 -7.87 -13.31
N TRP A 415 -24.21 -8.84 -14.14
CA TRP A 415 -24.67 -10.14 -13.63
C TRP A 415 -23.54 -11.00 -13.05
N HIS A 416 -22.26 -10.74 -13.36
CA HIS A 416 -21.13 -11.57 -12.89
C HIS A 416 -20.04 -10.80 -12.13
N HIS A 417 -20.01 -9.48 -12.31
CA HIS A 417 -18.94 -8.64 -11.81
C HIS A 417 -19.38 -7.18 -11.70
N ASN A 418 -19.23 -6.56 -10.53
CA ASN A 418 -19.55 -5.14 -10.38
C ASN A 418 -18.39 -4.25 -10.84
N TYR A 419 -18.63 -3.38 -11.82
CA TYR A 419 -17.60 -2.57 -12.45
C TYR A 419 -17.48 -1.20 -11.78
N ALA A 420 -16.43 -0.99 -10.98
CA ALA A 420 -16.17 0.30 -10.35
C ALA A 420 -15.03 1.06 -11.03
N SER A 421 -15.22 2.35 -11.27
CA SER A 421 -14.22 3.22 -11.91
C SER A 421 -13.99 4.48 -11.06
N LEU A 422 -12.74 4.69 -10.62
CA LEU A 422 -12.33 5.87 -9.89
C LEU A 422 -11.21 6.61 -10.65
N GLY A 423 -11.31 7.94 -10.73
CA GLY A 423 -10.30 8.80 -11.35
C GLY A 423 -9.84 9.90 -10.39
N PHE A 424 -8.53 10.18 -10.37
CA PHE A 424 -7.89 11.13 -9.47
C PHE A 424 -6.98 12.08 -10.26
N PHE A 425 -7.32 13.36 -10.32
CA PHE A 425 -6.59 14.40 -11.05
C PHE A 425 -6.36 15.65 -10.22
N THR A 426 -7.22 15.90 -9.22
CA THR A 426 -7.06 17.01 -8.28
C THR A 426 -6.01 16.65 -7.22
N PRO A 427 -5.05 17.54 -6.89
CA PRO A 427 -4.10 17.33 -5.80
C PRO A 427 -4.81 17.09 -4.45
N PRO A 428 -4.19 16.36 -3.50
CA PRO A 428 -4.78 16.18 -2.18
C PRO A 428 -4.92 17.56 -1.49
N PRO A 429 -6.00 17.77 -0.71
CA PRO A 429 -6.15 19.01 0.05
C PRO A 429 -5.02 19.14 1.08
N GLU A 430 -4.72 20.39 1.47
CA GLU A 430 -3.85 20.63 2.62
C GLU A 430 -4.46 20.01 3.88
N ALA A 431 -3.60 19.51 4.77
CA ALA A 431 -4.05 18.94 6.03
C ALA A 431 -4.79 20.03 6.85
N PRO A 432 -5.97 19.74 7.41
CA PRO A 432 -6.69 20.73 8.20
C PRO A 432 -5.90 21.07 9.47
N ASP A 433 -6.08 22.31 9.95
CA ASP A 433 -5.53 22.70 11.25
C ASP A 433 -6.13 21.82 12.36
N PRO A 434 -5.30 21.12 13.16
CA PRO A 434 -5.82 20.30 14.23
C PRO A 434 -6.48 21.19 15.30
N HIS A 435 -7.65 20.77 15.78
CA HIS A 435 -8.30 21.42 16.93
C HIS A 435 -7.38 21.49 18.16
N TYR A 436 -6.45 20.53 18.28
CA TYR A 436 -5.43 20.46 19.31
C TYR A 436 -4.05 20.54 18.65
N PRO A 437 -3.48 21.74 18.50
CA PRO A 437 -2.17 21.89 17.85
C PRO A 437 -1.04 21.35 18.72
N ALA A 438 0.09 21.05 18.07
CA ALA A 438 1.32 20.73 18.76
C ALA A 438 1.71 21.85 19.73
N ILE A 439 2.24 21.47 20.90
CA ILE A 439 2.66 22.44 21.91
C ILE A 439 3.82 23.25 21.35
N LYS A 440 3.64 24.57 21.28
CA LYS A 440 4.69 25.47 20.83
C LYS A 440 5.77 25.61 21.91
N PRO A 441 7.06 25.41 21.60
CA PRO A 441 8.14 25.46 22.59
C PRO A 441 8.25 26.79 23.34
N ASP A 442 7.91 27.91 22.70
CA ASP A 442 7.93 29.26 23.30
C ASP A 442 6.77 29.51 24.30
N LEU A 443 5.82 28.58 24.39
CA LEU A 443 4.68 28.67 25.30
C LEU A 443 4.83 27.78 26.55
N VAL A 444 5.97 27.11 26.76
CA VAL A 444 6.16 26.18 27.90
C VAL A 444 5.91 26.86 29.25
N GLU A 445 6.41 28.07 29.47
CA GLU A 445 6.20 28.84 30.71
C GLU A 445 4.70 29.13 30.92
N LEU A 446 4.01 29.58 29.88
CA LEU A 446 2.59 29.90 29.93
C LEU A 446 1.74 28.64 30.18
N THR A 447 2.05 27.54 29.48
CA THR A 447 1.34 26.27 29.65
C THR A 447 1.61 25.63 31.02
N THR A 448 2.80 25.83 31.60
CA THR A 448 3.13 25.41 32.97
C THR A 448 2.29 26.19 34.00
N ALA A 449 2.15 27.51 33.81
CA ALA A 449 1.29 28.33 34.64
C ALA A 449 -0.17 27.88 34.59
N LEU A 450 -0.71 27.65 33.38
CA LEU A 450 -2.08 27.17 33.22
C LEU A 450 -2.28 25.75 33.78
N HIS A 451 -1.30 24.86 33.60
CA HIS A 451 -1.35 23.52 34.18
C HIS A 451 -1.40 23.58 35.72
N GLY A 452 -0.62 24.47 36.33
CA GLY A 452 -0.67 24.75 37.76
C GLY A 452 -2.07 25.15 38.22
N LEU A 453 -2.69 26.13 37.56
CA LEU A 453 -4.07 26.53 37.85
C LEU A 453 -5.04 25.35 37.70
N ALA A 454 -4.85 24.50 36.70
CA ALA A 454 -5.74 23.37 36.45
C ALA A 454 -5.64 22.25 37.52
N HIS A 455 -4.51 22.08 38.23
CA HIS A 455 -4.27 20.86 39.02
C HIS A 455 -3.81 21.10 40.47
N ASP A 456 -3.50 22.34 40.84
CA ASP A 456 -2.94 22.69 42.15
C ASP A 456 -3.83 23.76 42.82
N GLU A 457 -4.40 23.40 43.98
CA GLU A 457 -5.33 24.26 44.71
C GLU A 457 -4.65 25.48 45.33
N ASP A 458 -3.41 25.32 45.81
CA ASP A 458 -2.64 26.41 46.40
C ASP A 458 -2.27 27.43 45.33
N ARG A 459 -1.88 26.97 44.14
CA ARG A 459 -1.63 27.85 42.97
C ARG A 459 -2.88 28.60 42.51
N ARG A 460 -4.06 27.96 42.55
CA ARG A 460 -5.31 28.65 42.27
C ARG A 460 -5.66 29.68 43.34
N ALA A 461 -5.46 29.34 44.61
CA ALA A 461 -5.69 30.26 45.72
C ALA A 461 -4.78 31.50 45.59
N GLU A 462 -3.50 31.30 45.25
CA GLU A 462 -2.57 32.39 44.97
C GLU A 462 -3.03 33.26 43.78
N TYR A 463 -3.40 32.63 42.67
CA TYR A 463 -3.92 33.36 41.49
C TYR A 463 -5.20 34.14 41.78
N LEU A 464 -6.10 33.59 42.60
CA LEU A 464 -7.34 34.27 42.99
C LEU A 464 -7.10 35.42 43.96
N ALA A 465 -6.08 35.32 44.82
CA ALA A 465 -5.67 36.40 45.71
C ALA A 465 -4.98 37.53 44.93
N ASP A 466 -4.02 37.19 44.05
CA ASP A 466 -3.34 38.13 43.17
C ASP A 466 -2.76 37.43 41.93
N ALA A 467 -3.49 37.53 40.81
CA ALA A 467 -3.08 37.00 39.52
C ALA A 467 -1.73 37.59 39.04
N GLY A 468 -1.43 38.84 39.39
CA GLY A 468 -0.19 39.55 39.07
C GLY A 468 1.02 38.89 39.70
N THR A 469 0.91 38.56 40.99
CA THR A 469 1.93 37.82 41.74
C THR A 469 2.10 36.41 41.18
N TYR A 470 1.01 35.67 40.97
CA TYR A 470 1.08 34.32 40.38
C TYR A 470 1.79 34.32 39.02
N ALA A 471 1.40 35.24 38.12
CA ALA A 471 2.02 35.36 36.81
C ALA A 471 3.50 35.79 36.87
N GLY A 472 3.96 36.36 37.99
CA GLY A 472 5.35 36.77 38.23
C GLY A 472 6.33 35.60 38.37
N HIS A 473 5.84 34.39 38.70
CA HIS A 473 6.67 33.18 38.80
C HIS A 473 7.15 32.64 37.46
N PHE A 474 6.57 33.10 36.36
CA PHE A 474 6.77 32.56 35.02
C PHE A 474 7.41 33.61 34.10
N ARG A 475 8.30 33.16 33.22
CA ARG A 475 8.95 34.03 32.24
C ARG A 475 8.05 34.23 31.03
N LEU A 476 7.08 35.13 31.18
CA LEU A 476 6.05 35.40 30.18
C LEU A 476 6.35 36.68 29.40
N THR A 477 6.11 36.66 28.09
CA THR A 477 6.05 37.90 27.30
C THR A 477 4.88 38.77 27.77
N PRO A 478 4.88 40.10 27.50
CA PRO A 478 3.77 40.97 27.89
C PRO A 478 2.40 40.47 27.40
N ARG A 479 2.35 39.92 26.18
CA ARG A 479 1.13 39.35 25.60
C ARG A 479 0.66 38.09 26.32
N GLN A 480 1.58 37.16 26.61
CA GLN A 480 1.27 35.93 27.36
C GLN A 480 0.82 36.25 28.79
N ARG A 481 1.51 37.18 29.45
CA ARG A 481 1.17 37.65 30.80
C ARG A 481 -0.24 38.23 30.82
N ALA A 482 -0.56 39.15 29.90
CA ALA A 482 -1.90 39.74 29.82
C ALA A 482 -3.01 38.68 29.66
N ALA A 483 -2.79 37.68 28.80
CA ALA A 483 -3.75 36.60 28.59
C ALA A 483 -3.90 35.69 29.83
N LEU A 484 -2.81 35.42 30.56
CA LEU A 484 -2.86 34.64 31.80
C LEU A 484 -3.59 35.41 32.92
N LEU A 485 -3.32 36.70 33.08
CA LEU A 485 -3.96 37.54 34.11
C LEU A 485 -5.48 37.63 33.94
N GLY A 486 -5.95 37.71 32.70
CA GLY A 486 -7.37 37.68 32.39
C GLY A 486 -7.96 36.27 32.32
N LEU A 487 -7.13 35.24 32.38
CA LEU A 487 -7.46 33.85 31.99
C LEU A 487 -8.26 33.79 30.69
N ASP A 488 -7.89 34.63 29.73
CA ASP A 488 -8.59 34.78 28.45
C ASP A 488 -8.30 33.56 27.57
N THR A 489 -9.15 32.54 27.70
CA THR A 489 -9.01 31.27 26.98
C THR A 489 -8.97 31.45 25.46
N GLN A 490 -9.66 32.45 24.91
CA GLN A 490 -9.65 32.71 23.47
C GLN A 490 -8.31 33.31 23.02
N ALA A 491 -7.80 34.29 23.77
CA ALA A 491 -6.47 34.85 23.50
C ALA A 491 -5.36 33.80 23.66
N LEU A 492 -5.45 32.95 24.69
CA LEU A 492 -4.51 31.85 24.93
C LEU A 492 -4.50 30.87 23.75
N VAL A 493 -5.67 30.38 23.32
CA VAL A 493 -5.79 29.47 22.16
C VAL A 493 -5.29 30.12 20.88
N LYS A 494 -5.63 31.38 20.62
CA LYS A 494 -5.16 32.13 19.44
C LYS A 494 -3.65 32.31 19.40
N MET A 495 -2.97 32.30 20.55
CA MET A 495 -1.50 32.29 20.61
C MET A 495 -0.89 30.92 20.30
N GLY A 496 -1.69 29.86 20.33
CA GLY A 496 -1.26 28.47 20.14
C GLY A 496 -1.11 27.68 21.44
N VAL A 497 -1.67 28.17 22.55
CA VAL A 497 -1.81 27.36 23.77
C VAL A 497 -2.77 26.21 23.47
N HIS A 498 -2.44 25.00 23.93
CA HIS A 498 -3.31 23.85 23.79
C HIS A 498 -4.69 24.11 24.43
N PRO A 499 -5.81 24.05 23.68
CA PRO A 499 -7.12 24.46 24.17
C PRO A 499 -7.57 23.78 25.47
N LEU A 500 -7.28 22.48 25.62
CA LEU A 500 -7.63 21.74 26.84
C LEU A 500 -6.94 22.31 28.10
N VAL A 501 -5.69 22.78 27.99
CA VAL A 501 -4.94 23.30 29.14
C VAL A 501 -5.56 24.62 29.62
N ALA A 502 -5.88 25.52 28.68
CA ALA A 502 -6.58 26.77 29.00
C ALA A 502 -7.99 26.52 29.54
N PHE A 503 -8.72 25.57 28.96
CA PHE A 503 -10.06 25.18 29.42
C PHE A 503 -10.04 24.65 30.86
N LEU A 504 -9.15 23.71 31.18
CA LEU A 504 -9.06 23.12 32.53
C LEU A 504 -8.64 24.16 33.58
N ALA A 505 -7.70 25.04 33.25
CA ALA A 505 -7.30 26.14 34.13
C ALA A 505 -8.49 27.03 34.48
N ASN A 506 -9.23 27.48 33.45
CA ASN A 506 -10.41 28.31 33.62
C ASN A 506 -11.51 27.60 34.41
N MET A 507 -11.82 26.35 34.06
CA MET A 507 -12.85 25.56 34.74
C MET A 507 -12.59 25.42 36.24
N GLN A 508 -11.34 25.14 36.65
CA GLN A 508 -11.01 24.94 38.06
C GLN A 508 -10.92 26.26 38.83
N VAL A 509 -10.41 27.33 38.21
CA VAL A 509 -10.44 28.67 38.80
C VAL A 509 -11.88 29.13 39.03
N GLU A 510 -12.77 28.95 38.04
CA GLU A 510 -14.20 29.28 38.17
C GLU A 510 -14.91 28.43 39.22
N ARG A 511 -14.57 27.15 39.32
CA ARG A 511 -15.11 26.28 40.37
C ARG A 511 -14.72 26.76 41.76
N GLN A 512 -13.46 27.16 41.95
CA GLN A 512 -12.96 27.64 43.24
C GLN A 512 -13.45 29.06 43.59
N ARG A 513 -13.80 29.88 42.59
CA ARG A 513 -14.49 31.17 42.83
C ARG A 513 -15.90 31.02 43.40
N ARG A 514 -16.54 29.87 43.15
CA ARG A 514 -17.94 29.60 43.52
C ARG A 514 -18.09 28.81 44.81
N SER A 515 -17.02 28.17 45.27
CA SER A 515 -16.90 27.53 46.58
C SER A 515 -16.56 28.57 47.64
#